data_AF-A0A1Q7TAD0-F1
#
_entry.id   AF-A0A1Q7TAD0-F1
#
_cell.length_a   1.000
_cell.length_b   1.000
_cell.length_c   1.000
_cell.angle_alpha   90.00
_cell.angle_beta   90.00
_cell.angle_gamma   90.00
#
_symmetry.space_group_name_H-M   'P 1'
#
loop_
_entity.id
_entity.type
_entity.pdbx_description
1 polymer ?
#
loop_
_entity_poly.entity_id
_entity_poly.type
_entity_poly.pdbx_seq_one_letter_code
_entity_poly.pdbx_strand_id
1 'polypeptide(L)'
;MVNALKTIFTKKYDYYNVYIHNMSYFDVIFIIDSLAKLGKVKPLMREDKVLKLAVGVDIGKKKQIVIKFYDSFLLLTNSLRDLSKSFNIQHKKSIFPLLFLNEELVSLDYKGVIPKYKYFPGCYTDKFTIEDYYEYCKLYENKE
;
A
#
# COMPACT_ATOMS: atom_id res chain seq x y z
N MET A 1 4.59 12.69 -5.68
CA MET A 1 3.41 12.22 -4.91
C MET A 1 2.14 13.02 -5.20
N VAL A 2 2.12 14.34 -4.97
CA VAL A 2 0.93 15.20 -5.21
C VAL A 2 0.26 15.00 -6.58
N ASN A 3 1.03 14.95 -7.68
CA ASN A 3 0.48 14.72 -9.02
C ASN A 3 -0.21 13.36 -9.18
N ALA A 4 0.34 12.31 -8.57
CA ALA A 4 -0.30 10.99 -8.57
C ALA A 4 -1.63 11.04 -7.81
N LEU A 5 -1.66 11.68 -6.63
CA LEU A 5 -2.90 11.84 -5.85
C LEU A 5 -3.96 12.68 -6.57
N LYS A 6 -3.59 13.69 -7.38
CA LYS A 6 -4.57 14.44 -8.20
C LYS A 6 -5.37 13.53 -9.13
N THR A 7 -4.80 12.42 -9.61
CA THR A 7 -5.48 11.50 -10.54
C THR A 7 -6.71 10.84 -9.93
N ILE A 8 -6.77 10.71 -8.61
CA ILE A 8 -7.94 10.13 -7.92
C ILE A 8 -8.97 11.19 -7.53
N PHE A 9 -8.62 12.48 -7.44
CA PHE A 9 -9.57 13.57 -7.19
C PHE A 9 -10.29 14.00 -8.47
N THR A 10 -11.09 13.09 -9.03
CA THR A 10 -11.93 13.33 -10.21
C THR A 10 -13.40 13.07 -9.90
N LYS A 11 -14.32 13.62 -10.71
CA LYS A 11 -15.78 13.49 -10.47
C LYS A 11 -16.24 12.03 -10.32
N LYS A 12 -15.54 11.09 -10.96
CA LYS A 12 -15.79 9.66 -10.87
C LYS A 12 -15.67 9.13 -9.43
N TYR A 13 -14.72 9.66 -8.66
CA TYR A 13 -14.38 9.19 -7.33
C TYR A 13 -14.91 10.11 -6.22
N ASP A 14 -15.86 11.00 -6.54
CA ASP A 14 -16.49 11.85 -5.54
C ASP A 14 -17.26 11.00 -4.52
N TYR A 15 -17.02 11.26 -3.24
CA TYR A 15 -17.48 10.49 -2.07
C TYR A 15 -17.00 9.03 -1.99
N TYR A 16 -15.99 8.61 -2.76
CA TYR A 16 -15.47 7.26 -2.66
C TYR A 16 -14.80 6.97 -1.31
N ASN A 17 -14.99 5.73 -0.84
CA ASN A 17 -14.30 5.18 0.31
C ASN A 17 -13.11 4.36 -0.18
N VAL A 18 -11.90 4.75 0.21
CA VAL A 18 -10.65 4.06 -0.09
C VAL A 18 -10.19 3.37 1.18
N TYR A 19 -9.94 2.07 1.09
CA TYR A 19 -9.47 1.26 2.20
C TYR A 19 -7.98 0.97 2.03
N ILE A 20 -7.17 1.37 3.00
CA ILE A 20 -5.73 1.12 3.04
C ILE A 20 -5.47 0.29 4.30
N HIS A 21 -4.72 -0.81 4.16
CA HIS A 21 -4.54 -1.75 5.26
C HIS A 21 -3.36 -1.34 6.14
N ASN A 22 -3.63 -1.13 7.44
CA ASN A 22 -2.68 -0.59 8.42
C ASN A 22 -2.28 0.88 8.13
N MET A 23 -3.22 1.63 7.55
CA MET A 23 -3.03 3.03 7.16
C MET A 23 -2.62 3.92 8.34
N SER A 24 -3.28 3.75 9.49
CA SER A 24 -3.10 4.61 10.65
C SER A 24 -1.67 4.59 11.18
N TYR A 25 -0.96 3.47 10.98
CA TYR A 25 0.38 3.25 11.51
C TYR A 25 1.49 3.60 10.52
N PHE A 26 1.24 3.47 9.21
CA PHE A 26 2.28 3.59 8.19
C PHE A 26 1.96 4.64 7.14
N ASP A 27 1.03 4.35 6.23
CA ASP A 27 0.82 5.15 5.02
C ASP A 27 0.47 6.60 5.30
N VAL A 28 -0.31 6.86 6.36
CA VAL A 28 -0.81 8.21 6.68
C VAL A 28 0.33 9.21 6.90
N ILE A 29 1.45 8.76 7.50
CA ILE A 29 2.62 9.60 7.79
C ILE A 29 3.22 10.15 6.49
N PHE A 30 3.22 9.34 5.43
CA PHE A 30 3.82 9.71 4.14
C PHE A 30 2.87 10.53 3.26
N ILE A 31 1.56 10.31 3.34
CA ILE A 31 0.59 10.93 2.42
C ILE A 31 -0.08 12.20 2.97
N ILE A 32 -0.12 12.41 4.29
CA ILE A 32 -0.94 13.48 4.89
C ILE A 32 -0.50 14.89 4.45
N ASP A 33 0.80 15.16 4.38
CA ASP A 33 1.34 16.44 3.88
C ASP A 33 0.97 16.67 2.40
N SER A 34 1.11 15.62 1.58
CA SER A 34 0.73 15.70 0.16
C SER A 34 -0.77 15.93 -0.02
N LEU A 35 -1.62 15.35 0.84
CA LEU A 35 -3.07 15.55 0.82
C LEU A 35 -3.45 16.95 1.32
N ALA A 36 -2.77 17.47 2.35
CA ALA A 36 -2.98 18.83 2.86
C ALA A 36 -2.63 19.90 1.82
N LYS A 37 -1.64 19.64 0.96
CA LYS A 37 -1.30 20.50 -0.19
C LYS A 37 -2.37 20.49 -1.29
N LEU A 38 -3.19 19.45 -1.36
CA LEU A 38 -4.25 19.33 -2.38
C LEU A 38 -5.56 19.96 -1.95
N GLY A 39 -5.89 19.93 -0.66
CA GLY A 39 -7.15 20.43 -0.18
C GLY A 39 -7.33 20.29 1.32
N LYS A 40 -8.57 20.46 1.77
CA LYS A 40 -8.92 20.43 3.19
C LYS A 40 -8.96 19.00 3.69
N VAL A 41 -8.01 18.68 4.56
CA VAL A 41 -7.92 17.39 5.26
C VAL A 41 -8.67 17.47 6.59
N LYS A 42 -9.51 16.49 6.87
CA LYS A 42 -10.27 16.31 8.12
C LYS A 42 -10.02 14.90 8.64
N PRO A 43 -9.04 14.72 9.56
CA PRO A 43 -8.82 13.44 10.20
C PRO A 43 -9.93 13.15 11.22
N LEU A 44 -10.31 11.88 11.35
CA LEU A 44 -11.04 11.34 12.48
C LEU A 44 -10.05 10.48 13.26
N MET A 45 -9.71 10.92 14.46
CA MET A 45 -8.76 10.26 15.32
C MET A 45 -9.47 9.64 16.52
N ARG A 46 -8.93 8.52 16.99
CA ARG A 46 -9.25 7.94 18.29
C ARG A 46 -7.93 7.65 18.97
N GLU A 47 -7.74 8.25 20.13
CA GLU A 47 -6.44 8.26 20.82
C GLU A 47 -5.36 8.84 19.88
N ASP A 48 -4.31 8.06 19.60
CA ASP A 48 -3.18 8.42 18.75
C ASP A 48 -3.33 7.94 17.29
N LYS A 49 -4.44 7.26 16.95
CA LYS A 49 -4.62 6.63 15.63
C LYS A 49 -5.60 7.38 14.73
N VAL A 50 -5.18 7.61 13.48
CA VAL A 50 -6.03 8.18 12.43
C VAL A 50 -6.92 7.09 11.84
N LEU A 51 -8.14 6.94 12.34
CA LEU A 51 -9.09 5.92 11.86
C LEU A 51 -9.56 6.18 10.43
N LYS A 52 -9.74 7.46 10.10
CA LYS A 52 -10.24 7.92 8.82
C LYS A 52 -9.65 9.28 8.47
N LEU A 53 -9.39 9.50 7.18
CA LEU A 53 -8.96 10.77 6.64
C LEU A 53 -9.93 11.20 5.54
N ALA A 54 -10.71 12.26 5.78
CA ALA A 54 -11.55 12.85 4.74
C ALA A 54 -10.80 14.02 4.08
N VAL A 55 -10.69 14.01 2.75
CA VAL A 55 -9.98 15.04 1.99
C VAL A 55 -10.93 15.65 0.97
N GLY A 56 -11.17 16.95 1.11
CA GLY A 56 -11.96 17.75 0.17
C GLY A 56 -11.05 18.60 -0.70
N VAL A 57 -11.06 18.38 -2.01
CA VAL A 57 -10.29 19.15 -3.00
C VAL A 57 -11.25 19.97 -3.85
N ASP A 58 -11.00 21.27 -3.95
CA ASP A 58 -11.84 22.16 -4.74
C ASP A 58 -11.47 22.03 -6.23
N ILE A 59 -12.48 21.81 -7.06
CA ILE A 59 -12.39 21.71 -8.51
C ILE A 59 -13.21 22.84 -9.12
N GLY A 60 -12.51 23.90 -9.52
CA GLY A 60 -13.11 25.13 -10.03
C GLY A 60 -13.74 25.97 -8.91
N LYS A 61 -14.69 26.83 -9.27
CA LYS A 61 -15.18 27.90 -8.37
C LYS A 61 -16.18 27.46 -7.29
N LYS A 62 -16.83 26.28 -7.42
CA LYS A 62 -17.97 25.90 -6.56
C LYS A 62 -18.12 24.41 -6.24
N LYS A 63 -17.28 23.53 -6.82
CA LYS A 63 -17.44 22.08 -6.63
C LYS A 63 -16.26 21.51 -5.88
N GLN A 64 -16.53 20.84 -4.76
CA GLN A 64 -15.53 20.08 -4.01
C GLN A 64 -15.68 18.60 -4.34
N ILE A 65 -14.56 17.90 -4.49
CA ILE A 65 -14.50 16.44 -4.55
C ILE A 65 -14.01 15.93 -3.22
N VAL A 66 -14.75 14.98 -2.63
CA VAL A 66 -14.42 14.42 -1.32
C VAL A 66 -14.03 12.97 -1.44
N ILE A 67 -12.84 12.59 -0.95
CA ILE A 67 -12.43 11.19 -0.83
C ILE A 67 -12.22 10.87 0.65
N LYS A 68 -12.62 9.67 1.07
CA LYS A 68 -12.48 9.20 2.45
C LYS A 68 -11.56 8.00 2.49
N PHE A 69 -10.42 8.14 3.14
CA PHE A 69 -9.49 7.04 3.39
C PHE A 69 -9.81 6.41 4.75
N TYR A 70 -9.82 5.09 4.81
CA TYR A 70 -10.12 4.29 6.00
C TYR A 70 -9.01 3.27 6.23
N ASP A 71 -8.67 3.03 7.50
CA ASP A 71 -7.81 1.90 7.86
C ASP A 71 -8.61 0.60 7.88
N SER A 72 -8.34 -0.31 6.93
CA SER A 72 -9.02 -1.60 6.89
C SER A 72 -8.53 -2.59 7.93
N PHE A 73 -7.37 -2.37 8.56
CA PHE A 73 -6.89 -3.23 9.65
C PHE A 73 -7.81 -3.21 10.86
N LEU A 74 -8.57 -2.12 11.05
CA LEU A 74 -9.57 -1.99 12.12
C LEU A 74 -10.80 -2.89 11.88
N LEU A 75 -11.04 -3.30 10.63
CA LEU A 75 -12.12 -4.21 10.24
C LEU A 75 -11.61 -5.65 10.08
N LEU A 76 -10.43 -5.79 9.50
CA LEU A 76 -9.75 -7.05 9.21
C LEU A 76 -8.44 -7.08 9.99
N THR A 77 -8.51 -7.49 11.25
CA THR A 77 -7.45 -7.39 12.27
C THR A 77 -6.36 -8.46 12.12
N ASN A 78 -5.89 -8.70 10.90
CA ASN A 78 -4.80 -9.63 10.63
C ASN A 78 -3.98 -9.17 9.42
N SER A 79 -2.78 -9.71 9.25
CA SER A 79 -1.92 -9.36 8.11
C SER A 79 -2.59 -9.71 6.79
N LEU A 80 -2.34 -8.94 5.72
CA LEU A 80 -2.82 -9.28 4.37
C LEU A 80 -2.42 -10.70 3.93
N ARG A 81 -1.28 -11.22 4.41
CA ARG A 81 -0.84 -12.61 4.12
C ARG A 81 -1.82 -13.61 4.73
N ASP A 82 -2.12 -13.46 6.01
CA ASP A 82 -2.98 -14.40 6.74
C ASP A 82 -4.44 -14.25 6.32
N LEU A 83 -4.90 -13.02 6.07
CA LEU A 83 -6.22 -12.77 5.47
C LEU A 83 -6.36 -13.47 4.11
N SER A 84 -5.33 -13.41 3.25
CA SER A 84 -5.39 -14.07 1.94
C SER A 84 -5.48 -15.60 2.05
N LYS A 85 -4.84 -16.19 3.07
CA LYS A 85 -4.96 -17.62 3.37
C LYS A 85 -6.35 -17.94 3.93
N SER A 86 -6.80 -17.18 4.92
CA SER A 86 -8.07 -17.40 5.62
C SER A 86 -9.29 -17.27 4.70
N PHE A 87 -9.28 -16.30 3.78
CA PHE A 87 -10.36 -16.13 2.80
C PHE A 87 -10.22 -17.04 1.59
N ASN A 88 -9.16 -17.86 1.54
CA ASN A 88 -8.85 -18.77 0.44
C ASN A 88 -8.96 -18.10 -0.95
N ILE A 89 -8.44 -16.88 -1.07
CA ILE A 89 -8.52 -16.13 -2.33
C ILE A 89 -7.55 -16.71 -3.36
N GLN A 90 -7.92 -16.62 -4.64
CA GLN A 90 -7.11 -17.11 -5.75
C GLN A 90 -5.71 -16.46 -5.79
N HIS A 91 -5.65 -15.15 -5.54
CA HIS A 91 -4.41 -14.37 -5.58
C HIS A 91 -3.93 -14.04 -4.18
N LYS A 92 -3.09 -14.89 -3.62
CA LYS A 92 -2.51 -14.70 -2.28
C LYS A 92 -1.44 -13.61 -2.28
N LYS A 93 -1.27 -12.93 -1.14
CA LYS A 93 -0.21 -11.92 -1.00
C LYS A 93 1.16 -12.61 -1.08
N SER A 94 1.95 -12.23 -2.08
CA SER A 94 3.33 -12.65 -2.23
C SER A 94 4.29 -11.84 -1.34
N ILE A 95 5.56 -12.25 -1.32
CA ILE A 95 6.64 -11.54 -0.66
C ILE A 95 7.36 -10.63 -1.65
N PHE A 96 7.89 -9.50 -1.17
CA PHE A 96 8.66 -8.56 -1.97
C PHE A 96 10.10 -8.45 -1.41
N PRO A 97 11.14 -8.44 -2.27
CA PRO A 97 12.53 -8.37 -1.84
C PRO A 97 12.91 -6.94 -1.39
N LEU A 98 12.40 -6.52 -0.23
CA LEU A 98 12.55 -5.15 0.27
C LEU A 98 14.00 -4.70 0.42
N LEU A 99 14.90 -5.60 0.82
CA LEU A 99 16.31 -5.25 1.04
C LEU A 99 17.07 -5.02 -0.28
N PHE A 100 16.49 -5.46 -1.40
CA PHE A 100 17.07 -5.22 -2.72
C PHE A 100 17.09 -3.73 -3.07
N LEU A 101 16.10 -2.97 -2.58
CA LEU A 101 16.00 -1.52 -2.85
C LEU A 101 17.06 -0.69 -2.13
N ASN A 102 17.78 -1.28 -1.17
CA ASN A 102 18.87 -0.59 -0.45
C ASN A 102 20.19 -0.64 -1.22
N GLU A 103 20.27 -1.36 -2.34
CA GLU A 103 21.46 -1.32 -3.19
C GLU A 103 21.46 -0.03 -4.04
N GLU A 104 22.56 0.72 -3.99
CA GLU A 104 22.68 2.09 -4.51
C GLU A 104 22.32 2.26 -6.00
N LEU A 105 22.24 1.18 -6.76
CA LEU A 105 22.03 1.18 -8.22
C LEU A 105 20.71 0.55 -8.66
N VAL A 106 19.83 0.16 -7.74
CA VAL A 106 18.55 -0.48 -8.11
C VAL A 106 17.49 0.58 -8.41
N SER A 107 17.08 0.64 -9.68
CA SER A 107 15.92 1.45 -10.09
C SER A 107 14.63 0.92 -9.44
N LEU A 108 13.75 1.83 -9.02
CA LEU A 108 12.40 1.46 -8.57
C LEU A 108 11.56 0.80 -9.68
N ASP A 109 11.90 1.09 -10.94
CA ASP A 109 11.31 0.48 -12.14
C ASP A 109 12.13 -0.72 -12.63
N TYR A 110 12.80 -1.44 -11.71
CA TYR A 110 13.62 -2.61 -12.04
C TYR A 110 12.84 -3.64 -12.85
N LYS A 111 13.40 -3.98 -14.01
CA LYS A 111 12.99 -5.11 -14.85
C LYS A 111 14.21 -5.99 -15.06
N GLY A 112 14.14 -7.23 -14.60
CA GLY A 112 15.26 -8.14 -14.69
C GLY A 112 15.06 -9.38 -13.84
N VAL A 113 16.16 -10.08 -13.60
CA VAL A 113 16.18 -11.33 -12.85
C VAL A 113 15.65 -11.16 -11.43
N ILE A 114 15.07 -12.23 -10.89
CA ILE A 114 14.60 -12.27 -9.51
C ILE A 114 15.76 -11.99 -8.57
N PRO A 115 15.63 -11.05 -7.61
CA PRO A 115 16.67 -10.80 -6.61
C PRO A 115 17.01 -12.06 -5.82
N LYS A 116 18.27 -12.21 -5.42
CA LYS A 116 18.73 -13.34 -4.59
C LYS A 116 17.96 -13.44 -3.27
N TYR A 117 17.84 -14.66 -2.74
CA TYR A 117 17.16 -14.96 -1.48
C TYR A 117 17.47 -14.01 -0.31
N LYS A 118 18.74 -13.61 -0.15
CA LYS A 118 19.19 -12.68 0.91
C LYS A 118 18.47 -11.32 0.93
N TYR A 119 17.83 -10.92 -0.18
CA TYR A 119 17.13 -9.64 -0.27
C TYR A 119 15.68 -9.70 0.22
N PHE A 120 15.16 -10.90 0.50
CA PHE A 120 13.81 -11.09 0.99
C PHE A 120 13.74 -10.90 2.52
N PRO A 121 12.74 -10.17 3.02
CA PRO A 121 12.56 -10.01 4.45
C PRO A 121 12.25 -11.36 5.11
N GLY A 122 12.99 -11.71 6.16
CA GLY A 122 12.80 -12.98 6.88
C GLY A 122 13.56 -14.18 6.29
N CYS A 123 14.44 -13.99 5.30
CA CYS A 123 15.26 -15.05 4.68
C CYS A 123 16.24 -15.77 5.64
N TYR A 124 16.35 -15.33 6.89
CA TYR A 124 17.12 -16.00 7.94
C TYR A 124 16.23 -16.42 9.12
N THR A 125 14.92 -16.48 8.91
CA THR A 125 13.94 -16.92 9.91
C THR A 125 13.02 -17.98 9.32
N ASP A 126 12.22 -18.58 10.19
CA ASP A 126 11.11 -19.49 9.89
C ASP A 126 9.96 -18.86 9.10
N LYS A 127 10.00 -17.55 8.81
CA LYS A 127 8.90 -16.81 8.14
C LYS A 127 8.99 -16.84 6.61
N PHE A 128 10.18 -17.12 6.08
CA PHE A 128 10.45 -17.25 4.66
C PHE A 128 11.70 -18.09 4.47
N THR A 129 11.53 -19.34 4.05
CA THR A 129 12.63 -20.29 3.90
C THR A 129 13.19 -20.29 2.48
N ILE A 130 14.29 -21.02 2.27
CA ILE A 130 14.89 -21.16 0.93
C ILE A 130 13.94 -21.93 -0.01
N GLU A 131 13.13 -22.85 0.52
CA GLU A 131 12.09 -23.57 -0.21
C GLU A 131 11.00 -22.61 -0.69
N ASP A 132 10.51 -21.71 0.19
CA ASP A 132 9.54 -20.67 -0.19
C ASP A 132 10.08 -19.79 -1.33
N TYR A 133 11.39 -19.52 -1.33
CA TYR A 133 12.05 -18.77 -2.40
C TYR A 133 12.08 -19.53 -3.73
N TYR A 134 12.37 -20.83 -3.71
CA TYR A 134 12.32 -21.63 -4.94
C TYR A 134 10.89 -21.74 -5.49
N GLU A 135 9.88 -21.85 -4.62
CA GLU A 135 8.47 -21.78 -5.04
C GLU A 135 8.13 -20.42 -5.64
N TYR A 136 8.60 -19.34 -5.01
CA TYR A 136 8.47 -17.99 -5.56
C TYR A 136 9.08 -17.88 -6.96
N CYS A 137 10.31 -18.39 -7.18
CA CYS A 137 10.97 -18.35 -8.49
C CYS A 137 10.14 -19.02 -9.59
N LYS A 138 9.55 -20.19 -9.30
CA LYS A 138 8.69 -20.93 -10.26
C LYS A 138 7.48 -20.13 -10.74
N LEU A 139 6.96 -19.20 -9.93
CA LEU A 139 5.84 -18.33 -10.33
C LEU A 139 6.19 -17.33 -11.46
N TYR A 140 7.48 -17.13 -11.71
CA TYR A 140 8.03 -16.16 -12.65
C TYR A 140 8.93 -16.77 -13.72
N GLU A 141 9.21 -18.09 -13.69
CA GLU A 141 10.05 -18.78 -14.70
C GLU A 141 9.58 -18.61 -16.15
N ASN A 142 8.29 -18.30 -16.37
CA ASN A 142 7.69 -18.12 -17.70
C ASN A 142 7.08 -16.72 -17.92
N LYS A 143 7.51 -15.72 -17.14
CA LYS A 143 7.00 -14.35 -17.24
C LYS A 143 8.14 -13.43 -17.66
N GLU A 144 8.03 -12.86 -18.85
CA GLU A 144 8.94 -11.84 -19.40
C GLU A 144 8.96 -10.55 -18.56
#